data_AF-A0A7K7PWR9-F1
#
_entry.id   AF-A0A7K7PWR9-F1
#
_cell.length_a   1.000
_cell.length_b   1.000
_cell.length_c   1.000
_cell.angle_alpha   90.00
_cell.angle_beta   90.00
_cell.angle_gamma   90.00
#
_symmetry.space_group_name_H-M   'P 1'
#
loop_
_entity.id
_entity.type
_entity.pdbx_description
1 polymer ?
#
loop_
_entity_poly.entity_id
_entity_poly.type
_entity_poly.pdbx_seq_one_letter_code
_entity_poly.pdbx_strand_id
1 'polypeptide(L)'
;QFSTGGSNRPAIWLDTGIHSREWITQATGVWTANKIAEEYGQDLSVTAILDSMDIFLEIVTNPDGFAFTHSSNRLWRKTRSINAGSRCVGVDPNRNWDAGFGGAGSSSNPCSETYHGPHAHSEREVKAIVDFIRAHGNVKSVISIHSYSQMLLFPYGYRRAPAPDHKEMNELAKKAVSDLAAVFGTKYTYGSIANTIYMAGGTTIDWAYDNGVKYSFTLELRDSGRYGFLLPSSQIVPTATETWPALLDIMVHVLKHPY
;
A
#
# COMPACT_ATOMS: atom_id res chain seq x y z
N GLN A 1 5.58 -2.59 14.95
CA GLN A 1 6.97 -2.89 14.55
C GLN A 1 7.26 -4.33 14.92
N PHE A 2 7.84 -5.09 14.02
CA PHE A 2 8.46 -6.39 14.27
C PHE A 2 9.97 -6.20 14.14
N SER A 3 10.71 -6.51 15.21
CA SER A 3 12.17 -6.32 15.26
C SER A 3 12.77 -7.30 16.24
N THR A 4 13.99 -7.75 15.94
CA THR A 4 14.82 -8.60 16.82
C THR A 4 15.89 -7.79 17.58
N GLY A 5 15.81 -6.45 17.52
CA GLY A 5 16.73 -5.53 18.18
C GLY A 5 17.56 -4.70 17.21
N GLY A 6 18.67 -4.13 17.69
CA GLY A 6 19.48 -3.17 16.92
C GLY A 6 18.90 -1.75 16.92
N SER A 7 19.57 -0.84 16.20
CA SER A 7 19.16 0.56 16.09
C SER A 7 19.18 0.99 14.62
N ASN A 8 18.09 1.63 14.17
CA ASN A 8 17.92 2.16 12.82
C ASN A 8 18.29 1.16 11.70
N ARG A 9 17.81 -0.09 11.82
CA ARG A 9 18.04 -1.13 10.83
C ARG A 9 17.33 -0.81 9.52
N PRO A 10 17.78 -1.36 8.38
CA PRO A 10 17.01 -1.29 7.14
C PRO A 10 15.59 -1.78 7.39
N ALA A 11 14.58 -1.02 6.96
CA ALA A 11 13.20 -1.31 7.30
C ALA A 11 12.30 -1.50 6.08
N ILE A 12 11.27 -2.31 6.23
CA ILE A 12 10.18 -2.48 5.27
C ILE A 12 8.93 -1.89 5.90
N TRP A 13 8.28 -0.97 5.19
CA TRP A 13 7.00 -0.40 5.56
C TRP A 13 5.87 -1.08 4.79
N LEU A 14 4.84 -1.53 5.50
CA LEU A 14 3.59 -2.03 4.94
C LEU A 14 2.43 -1.25 5.55
N ASP A 15 1.52 -0.78 4.71
CA ASP A 15 0.29 -0.13 5.15
C ASP A 15 -0.94 -0.76 4.49
N THR A 16 -2.04 -0.78 5.23
CA THR A 16 -3.33 -1.25 4.74
C THR A 16 -4.46 -0.31 5.15
N GLY A 17 -5.52 -0.26 4.34
CA GLY A 17 -6.72 0.47 4.70
C GLY A 17 -6.62 1.99 4.65
N ILE A 18 -5.70 2.53 3.85
CA ILE A 18 -5.63 3.97 3.58
C ILE A 18 -6.95 4.46 2.94
N HIS A 19 -7.60 3.64 2.12
CA HIS A 19 -9.01 3.83 1.77
C HIS A 19 -9.91 2.96 2.64
N SER A 20 -10.82 3.62 3.36
CA SER A 20 -11.55 2.96 4.45
C SER A 20 -12.50 1.84 4.02
N ARG A 21 -13.07 1.89 2.80
CA ARG A 21 -14.02 0.87 2.31
C ARG A 21 -13.38 -0.43 1.86
N GLU A 22 -12.05 -0.46 1.71
CA GLU A 22 -11.28 -1.58 1.16
C GLU A 22 -11.02 -2.64 2.25
N TRP A 23 -12.07 -3.09 2.95
CA TRP A 23 -12.01 -3.90 4.19
C TRP A 23 -11.13 -5.15 4.14
N ILE A 24 -10.96 -5.73 2.95
CA ILE A 24 -10.07 -6.89 2.76
C ILE A 24 -8.62 -6.55 3.12
N THR A 25 -8.20 -5.30 2.94
CA THR A 25 -6.82 -4.86 3.20
C THR A 25 -6.51 -4.83 4.69
N GLN A 26 -7.38 -4.27 5.53
CA GLN A 26 -7.23 -4.29 6.99
C GLN A 26 -7.27 -5.73 7.52
N ALA A 27 -8.20 -6.56 7.01
CA ALA A 27 -8.30 -7.96 7.39
C ALA A 27 -7.06 -8.77 7.02
N THR A 28 -6.52 -8.57 5.80
CA THR A 28 -5.22 -9.13 5.38
C THR A 28 -4.08 -8.60 6.25
N GLY A 29 -4.07 -7.32 6.62
CA GLY A 29 -3.07 -6.74 7.53
C GLY A 29 -3.03 -7.43 8.90
N VAL A 30 -4.19 -7.68 9.52
CA VAL A 30 -4.27 -8.45 10.78
C VAL A 30 -3.74 -9.87 10.60
N TRP A 31 -4.11 -10.55 9.51
CA TRP A 31 -3.63 -11.89 9.22
C TRP A 31 -2.10 -11.91 9.00
N THR A 32 -1.55 -10.94 8.26
CA THR A 32 -0.11 -10.80 8.01
C THR A 32 0.66 -10.56 9.30
N ALA A 33 0.13 -9.75 10.23
CA ALA A 33 0.74 -9.54 11.55
C ALA A 33 0.89 -10.87 12.32
N ASN A 34 -0.15 -11.69 12.33
CA ASN A 34 -0.11 -13.02 12.96
C ASN A 34 0.87 -13.94 12.23
N LYS A 35 0.87 -13.92 10.90
CA LYS A 35 1.74 -14.76 10.07
C LYS A 35 3.22 -14.49 10.33
N ILE A 36 3.62 -13.22 10.43
CA ILE A 36 5.00 -12.83 10.77
C ILE A 36 5.40 -13.38 12.14
N ALA A 37 4.52 -13.25 13.14
CA ALA A 37 4.80 -13.72 14.50
C ALA A 37 4.90 -15.26 14.59
N GLU A 38 4.06 -15.99 13.87
CA GLU A 38 4.07 -17.45 13.83
C GLU A 38 5.26 -18.02 13.06
N GLU A 39 5.71 -17.35 11.99
CA GLU A 39 6.78 -17.84 11.13
C GLU A 39 8.18 -17.46 11.58
N TYR A 40 8.33 -16.45 12.44
CA TYR A 40 9.63 -16.12 13.01
C TYR A 40 10.20 -17.28 13.86
N GLY A 41 11.40 -17.74 13.52
CA GLY A 41 12.03 -18.92 14.11
C GLY A 41 11.56 -20.25 13.54
N GLN A 42 10.63 -20.26 12.58
CA GLN A 42 10.12 -21.46 11.90
C GLN A 42 10.41 -21.43 10.39
N ASP A 43 10.01 -20.35 9.71
CA ASP A 43 10.33 -20.13 8.30
C ASP A 43 11.69 -19.43 8.16
N LEU A 44 12.56 -19.99 7.31
CA LEU A 44 13.91 -19.49 7.12
C LEU A 44 13.96 -18.10 6.47
N SER A 45 13.00 -17.79 5.60
CA SER A 45 12.96 -16.49 4.90
C SER A 45 12.48 -15.40 5.84
N VAL A 46 11.40 -15.63 6.58
CA VAL A 46 10.88 -14.69 7.58
C VAL A 46 11.91 -14.44 8.68
N THR A 47 12.56 -15.51 9.16
CA THR A 47 13.62 -15.40 10.17
C THR A 47 14.80 -14.57 9.64
N ALA A 48 15.30 -14.86 8.43
CA ALA A 48 16.39 -14.09 7.85
C ALA A 48 16.05 -12.60 7.62
N ILE A 49 14.81 -12.31 7.23
CA ILE A 49 14.31 -10.94 7.11
C ILE A 49 14.34 -10.26 8.48
N LEU A 50 13.69 -10.82 9.50
CA LEU A 50 13.62 -10.20 10.83
C LEU A 50 14.97 -10.17 11.57
N ASP A 51 15.91 -11.05 11.23
CA ASP A 51 17.29 -11.03 11.74
C ASP A 51 18.15 -9.93 11.10
N SER A 52 17.75 -9.37 9.95
CA SER A 52 18.49 -8.30 9.26
C SER A 52 17.75 -6.96 9.16
N MET A 53 16.41 -6.98 9.16
CA MET A 53 15.54 -5.84 8.89
C MET A 53 14.42 -5.70 9.92
N ASP A 54 13.89 -4.48 10.03
CA ASP A 54 12.65 -4.21 10.77
C ASP A 54 11.44 -4.21 9.81
N ILE A 55 10.29 -4.68 10.30
CA ILE A 55 9.01 -4.55 9.57
C ILE A 55 8.07 -3.63 10.35
N PHE A 56 7.63 -2.54 9.70
CA PHE A 56 6.56 -1.67 10.20
C PHE A 56 5.29 -1.99 9.44
N LEU A 57 4.24 -2.38 10.16
CA LEU A 57 2.93 -2.70 9.60
C LEU A 57 1.88 -1.80 10.23
N GLU A 58 1.27 -0.93 9.43
CA GLU A 58 0.13 -0.11 9.81
C GLU A 58 -1.17 -0.72 9.25
N ILE A 59 -2.00 -1.30 10.13
CA ILE A 59 -3.17 -2.10 9.74
C ILE A 59 -4.39 -1.23 9.38
N VAL A 60 -4.50 -0.02 9.94
CA VAL A 60 -5.64 0.88 9.69
C VAL A 60 -5.10 2.30 9.49
N THR A 61 -4.63 2.57 8.28
CA THR A 61 -4.00 3.85 7.93
C THR A 61 -4.98 5.02 7.88
N ASN A 62 -6.27 4.77 7.68
CA ASN A 62 -7.34 5.78 7.75
C ASN A 62 -8.39 5.38 8.80
N PRO A 63 -8.09 5.56 10.11
CA PRO A 63 -8.93 5.06 11.20
C PRO A 63 -10.30 5.76 11.26
N ASP A 64 -10.35 7.07 11.03
CA ASP A 64 -11.60 7.83 11.04
C ASP A 64 -12.54 7.38 9.91
N GLY A 65 -11.99 7.22 8.70
CA GLY A 65 -12.74 6.67 7.58
C GLY A 65 -13.21 5.26 7.88
N PHE A 66 -12.34 4.40 8.42
CA PHE A 66 -12.68 3.01 8.74
C PHE A 66 -13.84 2.93 9.74
N ALA A 67 -13.77 3.65 10.86
CA ALA A 67 -14.87 3.73 11.81
C ALA A 67 -16.17 4.21 11.14
N PHE A 68 -16.09 5.21 10.26
CA PHE A 68 -17.24 5.73 9.53
C PHE A 68 -17.88 4.71 8.57
N THR A 69 -17.09 3.78 8.01
CA THR A 69 -17.64 2.68 7.20
C THR A 69 -18.46 1.68 8.00
N HIS A 70 -18.19 1.55 9.30
CA HIS A 70 -18.97 0.70 10.19
C HIS A 70 -20.20 1.43 10.76
N SER A 71 -20.07 2.71 11.08
CA SER A 71 -21.12 3.47 11.77
C SER A 71 -22.15 4.11 10.84
N SER A 72 -21.80 4.42 9.59
CA SER A 72 -22.62 5.33 8.78
C SER A 72 -22.61 5.03 7.28
N ASN A 73 -21.45 4.99 6.63
CA ASN A 73 -21.40 4.80 5.18
C ASN A 73 -20.33 3.77 4.78
N ARG A 74 -20.77 2.55 4.54
CA ARG A 74 -19.92 1.41 4.15
C ARG A 74 -19.00 1.70 2.96
N LEU A 75 -19.40 2.57 2.04
CA LEU A 75 -18.64 2.88 0.81
C LEU A 75 -17.79 4.14 0.93
N TRP A 76 -17.64 4.69 2.14
CA TRP A 76 -16.74 5.83 2.38
C TRP A 76 -15.28 5.44 2.13
N ARG A 77 -14.57 6.27 1.37
CA ARG A 77 -13.17 6.05 0.96
C ARG A 77 -12.18 6.97 1.67
N LYS A 78 -12.54 8.25 1.75
CA LYS A 78 -11.66 9.38 2.11
C LYS A 78 -11.35 9.43 3.61
N THR A 79 -10.48 10.36 4.01
CA THR A 79 -10.36 10.78 5.42
C THR A 79 -11.67 11.43 5.92
N ARG A 80 -11.69 11.92 7.16
CA ARG A 80 -12.83 12.65 7.75
C ARG A 80 -12.54 14.12 8.07
N SER A 81 -11.49 14.69 7.46
CA SER A 81 -11.15 16.11 7.62
C SER A 81 -12.27 17.05 7.13
N ILE A 82 -12.45 18.17 7.84
CA ILE A 82 -13.43 19.20 7.45
C ILE A 82 -12.76 20.15 6.46
N ASN A 83 -13.30 20.22 5.24
CA ASN A 83 -12.77 21.09 4.19
C ASN A 83 -13.30 22.53 4.37
N ALA A 84 -12.41 23.47 4.69
CA ALA A 84 -12.79 24.88 4.89
C ALA A 84 -13.52 25.46 3.65
N GLY A 85 -14.64 26.14 3.89
CA GLY A 85 -15.46 26.72 2.81
C GLY A 85 -16.28 25.71 2.00
N SER A 86 -16.31 24.43 2.39
CA SER A 86 -17.12 23.39 1.74
C SER A 86 -17.96 22.61 2.74
N ARG A 87 -19.11 22.10 2.29
CA ARG A 87 -19.94 21.15 3.05
C ARG A 87 -19.47 19.69 2.93
N CYS A 88 -18.54 19.43 2.01
CA CYS A 88 -18.04 18.09 1.73
C CYS A 88 -16.85 17.75 2.62
N VAL A 89 -16.80 16.50 3.08
CA VAL A 89 -15.84 16.02 4.08
C VAL A 89 -14.80 15.12 3.42
N GLY A 90 -13.57 15.19 3.92
CA GLY A 90 -12.49 14.27 3.61
C GLY A 90 -11.73 14.60 2.32
N VAL A 91 -10.50 14.12 2.31
CA VAL A 91 -9.54 14.13 1.19
C VAL A 91 -9.24 12.68 0.82
N ASP A 92 -8.96 12.41 -0.45
CA ASP A 92 -8.43 11.12 -0.87
C ASP A 92 -6.98 11.00 -0.38
N PRO A 93 -6.70 10.15 0.63
CA PRO A 93 -5.36 10.06 1.22
C PRO A 93 -4.32 9.52 0.23
N ASN A 94 -4.71 8.83 -0.86
CA ASN A 94 -3.80 8.41 -1.92
C ASN A 94 -3.81 9.37 -3.14
N ARG A 95 -4.20 10.64 -2.91
CA ARG A 95 -3.96 11.79 -3.80
C ARG A 95 -3.27 12.95 -3.08
N ASN A 96 -2.96 12.78 -1.79
CA ASN A 96 -2.48 13.83 -0.91
C ASN A 96 -0.95 13.82 -0.71
N TRP A 97 -0.21 13.03 -1.50
CA TRP A 97 1.25 12.95 -1.37
C TRP A 97 1.96 13.95 -2.30
N ASP A 98 3.15 14.40 -1.90
CA ASP A 98 3.96 15.37 -2.67
C ASP A 98 4.72 14.69 -3.83
N ALA A 99 3.98 14.07 -4.75
CA ALA A 99 4.50 13.42 -5.95
C ALA A 99 3.52 13.61 -7.10
N GLY A 100 3.72 14.64 -7.92
CA GLY A 100 2.73 15.05 -8.91
C GLY A 100 1.39 15.50 -8.28
N PHE A 101 1.44 16.08 -7.09
CA PHE A 101 0.27 16.59 -6.35
C PHE A 101 -0.58 17.53 -7.22
N GLY A 102 -1.90 17.35 -7.19
CA GLY A 102 -2.83 18.11 -8.03
C GLY A 102 -2.77 17.76 -9.53
N GLY A 103 -1.99 16.74 -9.90
CA GLY A 103 -1.87 16.25 -11.27
C GLY A 103 -3.04 15.38 -11.74
N ALA A 104 -2.87 14.76 -12.90
CA ALA A 104 -3.87 13.91 -13.54
C ALA A 104 -4.37 12.78 -12.60
N GLY A 105 -5.65 12.43 -12.69
CA GLY A 105 -6.26 11.39 -11.84
C GLY A 105 -6.63 11.84 -10.42
N SER A 106 -6.46 13.13 -10.11
CA SER A 106 -6.94 13.78 -8.89
C SER A 106 -7.95 14.88 -9.21
N SER A 107 -8.62 15.42 -8.19
CA SER A 107 -9.59 16.51 -8.34
C SER A 107 -9.35 17.61 -7.31
N SER A 108 -9.59 18.87 -7.70
CA SER A 108 -9.58 20.03 -6.80
C SER A 108 -10.94 20.30 -6.15
N ASN A 109 -11.99 19.56 -6.53
CA ASN A 109 -13.32 19.70 -5.94
C ASN A 109 -13.39 18.92 -4.60
N PRO A 110 -13.64 19.59 -3.45
CA PRO A 110 -13.73 18.92 -2.14
C PRO A 110 -14.80 17.82 -2.04
N CYS A 111 -15.79 17.83 -2.93
CA CYS A 111 -16.84 16.83 -3.00
C CYS A 111 -16.46 15.60 -3.85
N SER A 112 -15.33 15.62 -4.55
CA SER A 112 -14.85 14.47 -5.32
C SER A 112 -14.36 13.35 -4.39
N GLU A 113 -14.54 12.11 -4.83
CA GLU A 113 -13.93 10.92 -4.20
C GLU A 113 -12.40 10.90 -4.34
N THR A 114 -11.86 11.63 -5.33
CA THR A 114 -10.42 11.76 -5.61
C THR A 114 -9.90 13.16 -5.28
N TYR A 115 -10.55 13.87 -4.35
CA TYR A 115 -10.12 15.20 -3.93
C TYR A 115 -8.70 15.14 -3.35
N HIS A 116 -7.75 15.89 -3.92
CA HIS A 116 -6.34 15.84 -3.49
C HIS A 116 -6.06 16.60 -2.18
N GLY A 117 -7.00 17.42 -1.70
CA GLY A 117 -6.79 18.25 -0.52
C GLY A 117 -6.26 19.65 -0.86
N PRO A 118 -6.21 20.56 0.12
CA PRO A 118 -5.79 21.95 -0.11
C PRO A 118 -4.30 22.11 -0.44
N HIS A 119 -3.45 21.18 0.01
CA HIS A 119 -2.02 21.10 -0.30
C HIS A 119 -1.52 19.67 -0.04
N ALA A 120 -0.32 19.34 -0.55
CA ALA A 120 0.29 18.05 -0.27
C ALA A 120 0.50 17.86 1.25
N HIS A 121 0.27 16.65 1.71
CA HIS A 121 0.37 16.22 3.11
C HIS A 121 -0.53 17.03 4.06
N SER A 122 -1.69 17.50 3.58
CA SER A 122 -2.70 18.17 4.42
C SER A 122 -3.35 17.22 5.42
N GLU A 123 -3.46 15.93 5.08
CA GLU A 123 -4.09 14.94 5.94
C GLU A 123 -3.12 14.49 7.01
N ARG A 124 -3.59 14.44 8.27
CA ARG A 124 -2.74 14.10 9.42
C ARG A 124 -2.22 12.67 9.33
N GLU A 125 -3.06 11.78 8.81
CA GLU A 125 -2.75 10.38 8.55
C GLU A 125 -1.57 10.26 7.57
N VAL A 126 -1.65 10.95 6.43
CA VAL A 126 -0.55 10.99 5.43
C VAL A 126 0.70 11.66 6.00
N LYS A 127 0.53 12.79 6.68
CA LYS A 127 1.64 13.55 7.28
C LYS A 127 2.39 12.72 8.32
N ALA A 128 1.70 11.88 9.10
CA ALA A 128 2.34 11.02 10.09
C ALA A 128 3.27 9.99 9.45
N ILE A 129 2.85 9.38 8.33
CA ILE A 129 3.67 8.41 7.59
C ILE A 129 4.87 9.09 6.93
N VAL A 130 4.66 10.27 6.34
CA VAL A 130 5.73 11.10 5.76
C VAL A 130 6.79 11.43 6.81
N ASP A 131 6.35 11.89 7.98
CA ASP A 131 7.25 12.24 9.09
C ASP A 131 7.98 11.01 9.61
N PHE A 132 7.28 9.88 9.73
CA PHE A 132 7.87 8.61 10.16
C PHE A 132 8.97 8.13 9.19
N ILE A 133 8.66 8.02 7.89
CA ILE A 133 9.59 7.51 6.89
C ILE A 133 10.83 8.42 6.80
N ARG A 134 10.63 9.74 6.82
CA ARG A 134 11.74 10.71 6.80
C ARG A 134 12.59 10.67 8.08
N ALA A 135 11.95 10.58 9.25
CA ALA A 135 12.65 10.52 10.52
C ALA A 135 13.42 9.20 10.69
N HIS A 136 12.87 8.09 10.21
CA HIS A 136 13.54 6.80 10.20
C HIS A 136 14.75 6.82 9.25
N GLY A 137 14.58 7.33 8.02
CA GLY A 137 15.67 7.55 7.06
C GLY A 137 16.31 6.29 6.47
N ASN A 138 15.98 5.09 7.00
CA ASN A 138 16.51 3.80 6.52
C ASN A 138 15.43 2.82 6.03
N VAL A 139 14.28 3.33 5.57
CA VAL A 139 13.23 2.51 4.94
C VAL A 139 13.68 2.12 3.52
N LYS A 140 13.67 0.82 3.20
CA LYS A 140 14.11 0.26 1.92
C LYS A 140 12.98 -0.14 1.00
N SER A 141 11.79 -0.35 1.56
CA SER A 141 10.59 -0.68 0.78
C SER A 141 9.35 -0.10 1.43
N VAL A 142 8.42 0.36 0.60
CA VAL A 142 7.07 0.79 0.98
C VAL A 142 6.07 -0.03 0.16
N ILE A 143 5.21 -0.79 0.85
CA ILE A 143 4.17 -1.62 0.23
C ILE A 143 2.81 -1.14 0.74
N SER A 144 2.08 -0.42 -0.11
CA SER A 144 0.75 0.11 0.22
C SER A 144 -0.34 -0.77 -0.36
N ILE A 145 -1.16 -1.38 0.50
CA ILE A 145 -2.10 -2.44 0.12
C ILE A 145 -3.53 -1.89 0.05
N HIS A 146 -4.11 -2.07 -1.13
CA HIS A 146 -5.41 -1.61 -1.59
C HIS A 146 -6.32 -2.76 -2.03
N SER A 147 -7.58 -2.45 -2.31
CA SER A 147 -8.44 -3.29 -3.13
C SER A 147 -9.38 -2.43 -3.97
N TYR A 148 -9.96 -2.92 -5.05
CA TYR A 148 -9.84 -4.25 -5.65
C TYR A 148 -9.31 -4.08 -7.06
N SER A 149 -8.80 -5.16 -7.66
CA SER A 149 -8.63 -5.35 -9.12
C SER A 149 -7.69 -6.49 -9.46
N GLN A 150 -7.02 -7.07 -8.45
CA GLN A 150 -5.96 -8.08 -8.63
C GLN A 150 -4.79 -7.51 -9.46
N MET A 151 -4.09 -6.52 -8.90
CA MET A 151 -2.92 -5.90 -9.53
C MET A 151 -1.74 -5.79 -8.56
N LEU A 152 -0.52 -5.90 -9.06
CA LEU A 152 0.71 -5.53 -8.37
C LEU A 152 1.40 -4.40 -9.14
N LEU A 153 1.32 -3.20 -8.60
CA LEU A 153 1.71 -1.96 -9.24
C LEU A 153 3.01 -1.41 -8.64
N PHE A 154 3.73 -0.63 -9.43
CA PHE A 154 4.90 0.12 -9.00
C PHE A 154 4.94 1.49 -9.69
N PRO A 155 5.87 2.41 -9.33
CA PRO A 155 5.94 3.73 -9.95
C PRO A 155 6.19 3.70 -11.47
N TYR A 156 5.76 4.72 -12.22
CA TYR A 156 5.05 5.91 -11.74
C TYR A 156 3.54 5.84 -12.00
N GLY A 157 2.77 6.52 -11.14
CA GLY A 157 1.36 6.87 -11.36
C GLY A 157 1.18 8.24 -11.99
N TYR A 158 1.95 9.24 -11.55
CA TYR A 158 1.79 10.62 -12.02
C TYR A 158 2.41 10.90 -13.40
N ARG A 159 3.20 9.96 -13.95
CA ARG A 159 3.84 10.07 -15.27
C ARG A 159 3.97 8.72 -15.97
N ARG A 160 4.00 8.73 -17.31
CA ARG A 160 4.21 7.53 -18.14
C ARG A 160 5.67 7.15 -18.35
N ALA A 161 6.58 8.12 -18.19
CA ALA A 161 8.01 7.85 -18.30
C ALA A 161 8.40 6.79 -17.24
N PRO A 162 9.09 5.71 -17.62
CA PRO A 162 9.43 4.65 -16.70
C PRO A 162 10.41 5.13 -15.63
N ALA A 163 10.33 4.54 -14.44
CA ALA A 163 11.32 4.69 -13.40
C ALA A 163 12.70 4.13 -13.84
N PRO A 164 13.82 4.68 -13.35
CA PRO A 164 15.15 4.10 -13.60
C PRO A 164 15.22 2.59 -13.32
N ASP A 165 14.59 2.15 -12.23
CA ASP A 165 14.58 0.74 -11.79
C ASP A 165 13.42 -0.09 -12.37
N HIS A 166 12.71 0.43 -13.38
CA HIS A 166 11.50 -0.20 -13.94
C HIS A 166 11.72 -1.67 -14.30
N LYS A 167 12.84 -2.00 -14.96
CA LYS A 167 13.13 -3.38 -15.38
C LYS A 167 13.23 -4.33 -14.18
N GLU A 168 13.92 -3.91 -13.13
CA GLU A 168 14.09 -4.73 -11.92
C GLU A 168 12.75 -4.90 -11.18
N MET A 169 12.02 -3.82 -10.94
CA MET A 169 10.72 -3.87 -10.29
C MET A 169 9.69 -4.68 -11.08
N ASN A 170 9.75 -4.63 -12.42
CA ASN A 170 8.87 -5.41 -13.28
C ASN A 170 9.14 -6.92 -13.20
N GLU A 171 10.41 -7.34 -13.20
CA GLU A 171 10.75 -8.77 -13.03
C GLU A 171 10.42 -9.27 -11.61
N LEU A 172 10.64 -8.45 -10.58
CA LEU A 172 10.21 -8.78 -9.22
C LEU A 172 8.70 -8.91 -9.12
N ALA A 173 7.94 -7.96 -9.68
CA ALA A 173 6.49 -8.00 -9.69
C ALA A 173 5.97 -9.24 -10.44
N LYS A 174 6.57 -9.58 -11.58
CA LYS A 174 6.27 -10.78 -12.35
C LYS A 174 6.46 -12.06 -11.53
N LYS A 175 7.55 -12.17 -10.77
CA LYS A 175 7.78 -13.31 -9.87
C LYS A 175 6.73 -13.36 -8.78
N ALA A 176 6.52 -12.24 -8.09
CA ALA A 176 5.57 -12.15 -6.98
C ALA A 176 4.13 -12.52 -7.39
N VAL A 177 3.64 -12.06 -8.55
CA VAL A 177 2.31 -12.45 -9.02
C VAL A 177 2.24 -13.92 -9.46
N SER A 178 3.35 -14.49 -9.93
CA SER A 178 3.42 -15.91 -10.29
C SER A 178 3.28 -16.79 -9.04
N ASP A 179 4.00 -16.44 -7.97
CA ASP A 179 4.00 -17.21 -6.74
C ASP A 179 2.69 -17.03 -5.95
N LEU A 180 2.07 -15.84 -6.03
CA LEU A 180 0.69 -15.63 -5.59
C LEU A 180 -0.28 -16.55 -6.34
N ALA A 181 -0.19 -16.57 -7.67
CA ALA A 181 -1.06 -17.39 -8.51
C ALA A 181 -0.88 -18.90 -8.24
N ALA A 182 0.29 -19.34 -7.79
CA ALA A 182 0.56 -20.74 -7.48
C ALA A 182 -0.28 -21.28 -6.30
N VAL A 183 -0.78 -20.41 -5.41
CA VAL A 183 -1.56 -20.83 -4.23
C VAL A 183 -2.98 -21.24 -4.61
N PHE A 184 -3.73 -20.38 -5.30
CA PHE A 184 -5.14 -20.60 -5.63
C PHE A 184 -5.50 -20.35 -7.11
N GLY A 185 -4.53 -20.06 -7.97
CA GLY A 185 -4.77 -19.75 -9.39
C GLY A 185 -5.25 -18.32 -9.65
N THR A 186 -5.25 -17.45 -8.64
CA THR A 186 -5.70 -16.05 -8.79
C THR A 186 -4.74 -15.27 -9.65
N LYS A 187 -5.25 -14.68 -10.74
CA LYS A 187 -4.44 -13.97 -11.72
C LYS A 187 -4.37 -12.49 -11.40
N TYR A 188 -3.15 -12.01 -11.16
CA TYR A 188 -2.86 -10.58 -11.00
C TYR A 188 -2.19 -10.04 -12.27
N THR A 189 -2.54 -8.82 -12.65
CA THR A 189 -1.74 -8.03 -13.60
C THR A 189 -0.67 -7.24 -12.85
N TYR A 190 0.35 -6.76 -13.55
CA TYR A 190 1.41 -5.96 -12.93
C TYR A 190 1.98 -4.93 -13.89
N GLY A 191 2.67 -3.92 -13.35
CA GLY A 191 3.33 -2.87 -14.13
C GLY A 191 3.29 -1.51 -13.43
N SER A 192 3.77 -0.47 -14.12
CA SER A 192 3.68 0.90 -13.60
C SER A 192 2.22 1.34 -13.49
N ILE A 193 1.83 2.03 -12.40
CA ILE A 193 0.47 2.53 -12.17
C ILE A 193 -0.11 3.20 -13.44
N ALA A 194 0.59 4.17 -14.02
CA ALA A 194 0.12 4.97 -15.16
C ALA A 194 -0.25 4.14 -16.42
N ASN A 195 0.41 2.99 -16.62
CA ASN A 195 0.21 2.15 -17.80
C ASN A 195 -0.68 0.93 -17.54
N THR A 196 -0.78 0.48 -16.28
CA THR A 196 -1.56 -0.72 -15.91
C THR A 196 -2.97 -0.38 -15.44
N ILE A 197 -3.17 0.73 -14.72
CA ILE A 197 -4.48 1.16 -14.22
C ILE A 197 -4.94 2.46 -14.88
N TYR A 198 -4.34 3.59 -14.51
CA TYR A 198 -4.57 4.93 -15.06
C TYR A 198 -3.56 5.92 -14.44
N MET A 199 -3.45 7.11 -15.02
CA MET A 199 -2.63 8.20 -14.47
C MET A 199 -3.20 8.70 -13.14
N ALA A 200 -2.38 8.75 -12.09
CA ALA A 200 -2.76 9.19 -10.76
C ALA A 200 -1.65 10.01 -10.09
N GLY A 201 -1.92 11.29 -9.83
CA GLY A 201 -1.04 12.19 -9.08
C GLY A 201 -1.25 12.11 -7.57
N GLY A 202 -0.16 12.28 -6.83
CA GLY A 202 -0.13 12.36 -5.38
C GLY A 202 -0.30 11.01 -4.68
N THR A 203 0.29 9.95 -5.23
CA THR A 203 0.19 8.59 -4.65
C THR A 203 1.30 8.27 -3.65
N THR A 204 1.03 7.37 -2.71
CA THR A 204 1.96 6.90 -1.67
C THR A 204 3.29 6.42 -2.26
N ILE A 205 3.22 5.52 -3.25
CA ILE A 205 4.41 4.83 -3.75
C ILE A 205 5.23 5.67 -4.72
N ASP A 206 4.61 6.62 -5.42
CA ASP A 206 5.34 7.60 -6.22
C ASP A 206 6.17 8.52 -5.31
N TRP A 207 5.59 8.99 -4.20
CA TRP A 207 6.31 9.80 -3.21
C TRP A 207 7.43 9.02 -2.54
N ALA A 208 7.19 7.77 -2.12
CA ALA A 208 8.22 6.95 -1.51
C ALA A 208 9.41 6.74 -2.46
N TYR A 209 9.14 6.45 -3.73
CA TYR A 209 10.17 6.27 -4.75
C TYR A 209 10.93 7.56 -5.06
N ASP A 210 10.23 8.69 -5.23
CA ASP A 210 10.85 10.01 -5.43
C ASP A 210 11.70 10.45 -4.22
N ASN A 211 11.46 9.89 -3.02
CA ASN A 211 12.25 10.11 -1.81
C ASN A 211 13.29 8.99 -1.56
N GLY A 212 13.62 8.18 -2.57
CA GLY A 212 14.74 7.22 -2.54
C GLY A 212 14.40 5.83 -2.03
N VAL A 213 13.12 5.50 -1.79
CA VAL A 213 12.69 4.14 -1.45
C VAL A 213 12.45 3.36 -2.75
N LYS A 214 13.50 2.71 -3.26
CA LYS A 214 13.49 2.00 -4.55
C LYS A 214 12.36 0.98 -4.69
N TYR A 215 12.15 0.13 -3.69
CA TYR A 215 11.14 -0.94 -3.75
C TYR A 215 9.80 -0.46 -3.22
N SER A 216 9.14 0.40 -4.01
CA SER A 216 7.83 0.94 -3.70
C SER A 216 6.75 0.26 -4.53
N PHE A 217 5.80 -0.43 -3.88
CA PHE A 217 4.78 -1.26 -4.54
C PHE A 217 3.38 -0.99 -4.00
N THR A 218 2.37 -1.11 -4.87
CA THR A 218 0.96 -1.13 -4.49
C THR A 218 0.35 -2.47 -4.86
N LEU A 219 -0.38 -3.10 -3.94
CA LEU A 219 -1.21 -4.26 -4.24
C LEU A 219 -2.66 -3.83 -4.32
N GLU A 220 -3.37 -4.20 -5.38
CA GLU A 220 -4.83 -4.15 -5.47
C GLU A 220 -5.34 -5.58 -5.30
N LEU A 221 -5.86 -5.92 -4.12
CA LEU A 221 -6.26 -7.28 -3.77
C LEU A 221 -7.51 -7.76 -4.53
N ARG A 222 -8.03 -8.94 -4.15
CA ARG A 222 -9.28 -9.49 -4.68
C ARG A 222 -10.46 -8.52 -4.50
N ASP A 223 -11.48 -8.60 -5.36
CA ASP A 223 -11.59 -9.41 -6.58
C ASP A 223 -11.40 -8.56 -7.85
N SER A 224 -11.96 -8.99 -8.98
CA SER A 224 -11.97 -8.23 -10.24
C SER A 224 -13.29 -7.50 -10.51
N GLY A 225 -14.13 -7.30 -9.48
CA GLY A 225 -15.34 -6.46 -9.55
C GLY A 225 -16.67 -7.19 -9.36
N ARG A 226 -16.70 -8.50 -9.09
CA ARG A 226 -17.96 -9.21 -8.77
C ARG A 226 -18.52 -8.74 -7.44
N TYR A 227 -17.66 -8.65 -6.44
CA TYR A 227 -17.97 -8.12 -5.11
C TYR A 227 -17.32 -6.76 -4.87
N GLY A 228 -16.18 -6.51 -5.50
CA GLY A 228 -15.39 -5.31 -5.29
C GLY A 228 -15.07 -5.10 -3.81
N PHE A 229 -15.46 -3.95 -3.27
CA PHE A 229 -15.25 -3.61 -1.86
C PHE A 229 -16.07 -4.45 -0.86
N LEU A 230 -17.06 -5.21 -1.32
CA LEU A 230 -17.94 -6.06 -0.50
C LEU A 230 -17.54 -7.53 -0.56
N LEU A 231 -16.24 -7.81 -0.68
CA LEU A 231 -15.71 -9.17 -0.74
C LEU A 231 -16.17 -9.99 0.48
N PRO A 232 -16.73 -11.21 0.29
CA PRO A 232 -17.22 -12.03 1.40
C PRO A 232 -16.14 -12.36 2.42
N SER A 233 -16.51 -12.43 3.70
CA SER A 233 -15.57 -12.76 4.78
C SER A 233 -14.89 -14.12 4.62
N SER A 234 -15.55 -15.08 3.95
CA SER A 234 -14.97 -16.37 3.59
C SER A 234 -13.77 -16.28 2.64
N GLN A 235 -13.56 -15.14 1.98
CA GLN A 235 -12.40 -14.87 1.13
C GLN A 235 -11.26 -14.13 1.84
N ILE A 236 -11.41 -13.75 3.11
CA ILE A 236 -10.34 -13.06 3.86
C ILE A 236 -9.08 -13.93 3.92
N VAL A 237 -9.20 -15.14 4.48
CA VAL A 237 -8.04 -16.04 4.63
C VAL A 237 -7.49 -16.45 3.26
N PRO A 238 -8.29 -16.87 2.25
CA PRO A 238 -7.75 -17.14 0.92
C PRO A 238 -6.98 -15.96 0.30
N THR A 239 -7.49 -14.73 0.43
CA THR A 239 -6.80 -13.54 -0.10
C THR A 239 -5.49 -13.28 0.63
N ALA A 240 -5.48 -13.37 1.96
CA ALA A 240 -4.27 -13.16 2.75
C ALA A 240 -3.21 -14.24 2.48
N THR A 241 -3.63 -15.51 2.41
CA THR A 241 -2.74 -16.66 2.16
C THR A 241 -2.05 -16.58 0.80
N GLU A 242 -2.75 -16.19 -0.28
CA GLU A 242 -2.10 -16.03 -1.59
C GLU A 242 -1.25 -14.76 -1.70
N THR A 243 -1.63 -13.70 -0.97
CA THR A 243 -0.87 -12.45 -0.97
C THR A 243 0.47 -12.61 -0.27
N TRP A 244 0.56 -13.52 0.71
CA TRP A 244 1.75 -13.71 1.52
C TRP A 244 3.02 -14.09 0.72
N PRO A 245 3.00 -15.08 -0.20
CA PRO A 245 4.14 -15.36 -1.07
C PRO A 245 4.61 -14.14 -1.87
N ALA A 246 3.69 -13.32 -2.41
CA ALA A 246 4.06 -12.10 -3.13
C ALA A 246 4.76 -11.07 -2.23
N LEU A 247 4.24 -10.87 -1.01
CA LEU A 247 4.90 -10.01 -0.01
C LEU A 247 6.27 -10.57 0.36
N LEU A 248 6.37 -11.87 0.63
CA LEU A 248 7.61 -12.53 1.02
C LEU A 248 8.67 -12.42 -0.08
N ASP A 249 8.29 -12.58 -1.35
CA ASP A 249 9.17 -12.38 -2.49
C ASP A 249 9.77 -10.99 -2.55
N ILE A 250 8.95 -9.96 -2.37
CA ILE A 250 9.41 -8.57 -2.34
C ILE A 250 10.37 -8.37 -1.15
N MET A 251 9.99 -8.82 0.04
CA MET A 251 10.82 -8.65 1.25
C MET A 251 12.16 -9.40 1.16
N VAL A 252 12.18 -10.62 0.61
CA VAL A 252 13.41 -11.39 0.36
C VAL A 252 14.28 -10.69 -0.69
N HIS A 253 13.68 -10.10 -1.72
CA HIS A 253 14.43 -9.34 -2.71
C HIS A 253 15.09 -8.10 -2.11
N VAL A 254 14.36 -7.34 -1.29
CA VAL A 254 14.86 -6.16 -0.57
C VAL A 254 15.98 -6.52 0.39
N LEU A 255 15.86 -7.65 1.11
CA LEU A 255 16.93 -8.16 1.98
C LEU A 255 18.23 -8.40 1.21
N LYS A 256 18.14 -8.95 0.00
CA LYS A 256 19.31 -9.27 -0.85
C LYS A 256 19.85 -8.07 -1.63
N HIS A 257 18.99 -7.08 -1.90
CA HIS A 257 19.31 -5.89 -2.67
C HIS A 257 18.79 -4.65 -1.93
N PRO A 258 19.45 -4.20 -0.85
CA PRO A 258 18.93 -3.11 -0.03
C PRO A 258 19.05 -1.71 -0.65
N TYR A 259 19.54 -1.59 -1.90
CA TYR A 259 19.74 -0.35 -2.66
C TYR A 259 19.64 -0.56 -4.18
#